data_AF-A0A8B6BHX0-F1
#
_entry.id   AF-A0A8B6BHX0-F1
#
_cell.length_a   1.000
_cell.length_b   1.000
_cell.length_c   1.000
_cell.angle_alpha   90.00
_cell.angle_beta   90.00
_cell.angle_gamma   90.00
#
_symmetry.space_group_name_H-M   'P 1'
#
loop_
_entity.id
_entity.type
_entity.pdbx_description
1 polymer ?
#
loop_
_entity_poly.entity_id
_entity_poly.type
_entity_poly.pdbx_seq_one_letter_code
_entity_poly.pdbx_strand_id
1 'polypeptide(L)'
;MANSLFRKSKEEALEYDAYVAYCKGDYTWVYGPLRIFLEERRNNKLLLLDRGDVLAGEHRLFALNNSIQKCKKIILVILKEFVNNDWAYYEATVGIEHLLELQA
;
A
#
# COMPACT_ATOMS: atom_id res chain seq x y z
N MET A 1 -2.10 36.74 -7.38
CA MET A 1 -0.71 36.30 -7.11
C MET A 1 -0.80 34.89 -6.56
N ALA A 2 -0.33 33.90 -7.31
CA ALA A 2 -0.54 32.49 -6.99
C ALA A 2 0.28 32.09 -5.76
N ASN A 3 -0.38 31.52 -4.74
CA ASN A 3 0.29 30.86 -3.62
C ASN A 3 0.93 29.57 -4.14
N SER A 4 2.13 29.69 -4.69
CA SER A 4 3.07 28.59 -4.92
C SER A 4 3.72 28.20 -3.58
N LEU A 5 2.91 27.80 -2.61
CA LEU A 5 3.41 27.22 -1.36
C LEU A 5 3.68 25.74 -1.61
N PHE A 6 4.96 25.43 -1.81
CA PHE A 6 5.60 24.11 -1.74
C PHE A 6 4.77 22.94 -2.27
N ARG A 7 4.75 22.78 -3.60
CA ARG A 7 4.44 21.48 -4.18
C ARG A 7 5.59 20.54 -3.79
N LYS A 8 5.39 19.70 -2.77
CA LYS A 8 6.33 18.61 -2.44
C LYS A 8 6.68 17.89 -3.74
N SER A 9 7.96 17.64 -3.97
CA SER A 9 8.36 16.75 -5.06
C SER A 9 7.71 15.38 -4.85
N LYS A 10 7.49 14.65 -5.95
CA LYS A 10 6.85 13.32 -5.90
C LYS A 10 7.59 12.39 -4.94
N GLU A 11 8.93 12.48 -4.88
CA GLU A 11 9.78 11.71 -3.96
C GLU A 11 9.64 12.13 -2.49
N GLU A 12 9.48 13.42 -2.20
CA GLU A 12 9.24 13.90 -0.82
C GLU A 12 7.85 13.50 -0.28
N ALA A 13 6.92 13.10 -1.15
CA ALA A 13 5.60 12.61 -0.78
C ALA A 13 5.56 11.10 -0.49
N LEU A 14 6.63 10.36 -0.82
CA LEU A 14 6.71 8.90 -0.59
C LEU A 14 7.09 8.61 0.86
N GLU A 15 6.09 8.29 1.68
CA GLU A 15 6.23 8.06 3.12
C GLU A 15 6.48 6.59 3.49
N TYR A 16 6.22 5.66 2.58
CA TYR A 16 6.26 4.21 2.81
C TYR A 16 7.12 3.52 1.75
N ASP A 17 7.84 2.48 2.15
CA ASP A 17 8.68 1.71 1.24
C ASP A 17 7.87 0.76 0.37
N ALA A 18 6.77 0.21 0.90
CA ALA A 18 5.86 -0.61 0.13
C ALA A 18 4.43 -0.60 0.69
N TYR A 19 3.47 -0.62 -0.23
CA TYR A 19 2.10 -1.05 0.02
C TYR A 19 2.03 -2.58 -0.04
N VAL A 20 1.28 -3.22 0.86
CA VAL A 20 1.08 -4.67 0.85
C VAL A 20 -0.37 -4.99 0.50
N ALA A 21 -0.59 -5.56 -0.69
CA ALA A 21 -1.88 -6.11 -1.09
C ALA A 21 -1.93 -7.60 -0.75
N TYR A 22 -2.96 -8.02 -0.02
CA TYR A 22 -3.12 -9.39 0.47
C TYR A 22 -4.59 -9.74 0.65
N CYS A 23 -4.89 -11.02 0.68
CA CYS A 23 -6.22 -11.50 1.02
C CYS A 23 -6.46 -11.39 2.52
N LYS A 24 -7.64 -10.91 2.95
CA LYS A 24 -7.97 -10.78 4.38
C LYS A 24 -7.75 -12.06 5.20
N GLY A 25 -7.96 -13.24 4.59
CA GLY A 25 -7.69 -14.54 5.22
C GLY A 25 -6.21 -14.77 5.58
N ASP A 26 -5.30 -14.07 4.92
CA ASP A 26 -3.85 -14.19 5.11
C ASP A 26 -3.31 -13.17 6.12
N TYR A 27 -4.18 -12.38 6.76
CA TYR A 27 -3.80 -11.32 7.70
C TYR A 27 -2.84 -11.79 8.78
N THR A 28 -3.05 -12.98 9.37
CA THR A 28 -2.18 -13.51 10.42
C THR A 28 -0.74 -13.71 9.94
N TRP A 29 -0.55 -14.17 8.70
CA TRP A 29 0.78 -14.35 8.13
C TRP A 29 1.40 -13.00 7.71
N VAL A 30 0.59 -12.11 7.16
CA VAL A 30 1.05 -10.78 6.72
C VAL A 30 1.45 -9.91 7.91
N TYR A 31 0.60 -9.80 8.93
CA TYR A 31 0.83 -8.99 10.11
C TYR A 31 1.86 -9.60 11.09
N GLY A 32 2.01 -10.93 11.05
CA GLY A 32 3.00 -11.66 11.83
C GLY A 32 4.34 -11.74 11.11
N PRO A 33 4.72 -12.90 10.54
CA PRO A 33 6.06 -13.15 10.05
C PRO A 33 6.55 -12.16 8.98
N LEU A 34 5.70 -11.79 8.00
CA LEU A 34 6.12 -10.89 6.92
C LEU A 34 6.45 -9.50 7.47
N ARG A 35 5.53 -8.89 8.22
CA ARG A 35 5.71 -7.58 8.84
C ARG A 35 6.92 -7.57 9.78
N ILE A 36 7.04 -8.54 10.69
CA ILE A 36 8.16 -8.62 11.62
C ILE A 36 9.48 -8.68 10.86
N PHE A 37 9.57 -9.47 9.79
CA PHE A 37 10.80 -9.55 9.02
C PHE A 37 11.13 -8.23 8.30
N LEU A 38 10.16 -7.61 7.63
CA LEU A 38 10.41 -6.42 6.82
C LEU A 38 10.56 -5.14 7.66
N GLU A 39 9.69 -4.93 8.65
CA GLU A 39 9.75 -3.73 9.49
C GLU A 39 10.87 -3.82 10.52
N GLU A 40 10.97 -4.92 11.26
CA GLU A 40 11.86 -4.98 12.43
C GLU A 40 13.28 -5.42 12.04
N ARG A 41 13.44 -6.28 11.03
CA ARG A 41 14.78 -6.78 10.61
C ARG A 41 15.35 -6.09 9.39
N ARG A 42 14.51 -5.57 8.50
CA ARG A 42 14.95 -4.85 7.29
C ARG A 42 14.75 -3.35 7.35
N ASN A 43 14.14 -2.84 8.44
CA ASN A 43 13.86 -1.42 8.65
C ASN A 43 13.08 -0.79 7.49
N ASN A 44 12.14 -1.56 6.91
CA ASN A 44 11.20 -1.05 5.91
C ASN A 44 9.94 -0.53 6.56
N LYS A 45 9.37 0.55 6.04
CA LYS A 45 8.07 1.05 6.48
C LYS A 45 6.97 0.57 5.55
N LEU A 46 6.14 -0.36 6.02
CA LEU A 46 5.04 -0.93 5.25
C LEU A 46 3.73 -0.21 5.52
N LEU A 47 2.83 -0.21 4.53
CA LEU A 47 1.45 0.25 4.67
C LEU A 47 0.48 -0.92 4.43
N LEU A 48 -0.37 -1.20 5.41
CA LEU A 48 -1.42 -2.21 5.32
C LEU A 48 -2.80 -1.57 5.61
N LEU A 49 -3.77 -1.70 4.71
CA LEU A 49 -5.09 -1.05 4.91
C LEU A 49 -5.82 -1.54 6.16
N ASP A 50 -5.69 -2.81 6.53
CA ASP A 50 -6.41 -3.36 7.69
C ASP A 50 -5.68 -3.15 9.03
N ARG A 51 -4.52 -2.46 9.05
CA ARG A 51 -3.73 -2.23 10.27
C ARG A 51 -4.16 -0.99 11.06
N GLY A 52 -5.11 -0.22 10.55
CA GLY A 52 -5.44 1.09 11.13
C GLY A 52 -4.44 2.18 10.75
N ASP A 53 -3.58 1.92 9.75
CA ASP A 53 -2.73 2.93 9.10
C ASP A 53 -3.57 3.94 8.28
N VAL A 54 -4.88 3.69 8.20
CA VAL A 54 -5.90 4.45 7.47
C VAL A 54 -6.88 5.07 8.47
N LEU A 55 -7.43 6.23 8.14
CA LEU A 55 -8.43 6.89 8.97
C LEU A 55 -9.70 6.03 9.12
N ALA A 56 -10.10 5.75 10.36
CA ALA A 56 -11.32 5.02 10.64
C ALA A 56 -12.55 5.75 10.04
N GLY A 57 -13.37 5.04 9.27
CA GLY A 57 -14.54 5.60 8.57
C GLY A 57 -14.24 6.12 7.16
N GLU A 58 -12.98 6.14 6.72
CA GLU A 58 -12.64 6.42 5.33
C GLU A 58 -13.14 5.29 4.42
N HIS A 59 -13.70 5.66 3.26
CA HIS A 59 -14.13 4.68 2.28
C HIS A 59 -12.91 3.91 1.76
N ARG A 60 -13.02 2.58 1.67
CA ARG A 60 -11.89 1.69 1.38
C ARG A 60 -11.18 2.02 0.05
N LEU A 61 -11.91 2.51 -0.96
CA LEU A 61 -11.32 2.99 -2.22
C LEU A 61 -10.47 4.26 -2.05
N PHE A 62 -10.91 5.22 -1.23
CA PHE A 62 -10.14 6.44 -0.96
C PHE A 62 -8.91 6.10 -0.12
N ALA A 63 -9.07 5.24 0.88
CA ALA A 63 -7.97 4.70 1.66
C ALA A 63 -6.89 4.05 0.78
N LEU A 64 -7.30 3.18 -0.15
CA LEU A 64 -6.41 2.53 -1.11
C LEU A 64 -5.65 3.56 -1.95
N ASN A 65 -6.38 4.47 -2.59
CA ASN A 65 -5.76 5.48 -3.47
C ASN A 65 -4.80 6.38 -2.70
N ASN A 66 -5.20 6.88 -1.53
CA ASN A 66 -4.37 7.74 -0.68
C ASN A 66 -3.12 7.01 -0.16
N SER A 67 -3.22 5.70 0.06
CA SER A 67 -2.12 4.87 0.55
C SER A 67 -1.10 4.57 -0.54
N ILE A 68 -1.57 4.13 -1.71
CA ILE A 68 -0.71 3.75 -2.84
C ILE A 68 0.15 4.93 -3.30
N GLN A 69 -0.40 6.14 -3.34
CA GLN A 69 0.33 7.36 -3.75
C GLN A 69 1.51 7.72 -2.84
N LYS A 70 1.55 7.16 -1.62
CA LYS A 70 2.62 7.39 -0.63
C LYS A 70 3.66 6.26 -0.64
N CYS A 71 3.50 5.25 -1.49
CA CYS A 71 4.31 4.04 -1.47
C CYS A 71 5.27 3.99 -2.66
N LYS A 72 6.53 3.61 -2.41
CA LYS A 72 7.54 3.46 -3.47
C LYS A 72 7.37 2.19 -4.29
N LYS A 73 6.76 1.16 -3.70
CA LYS A 73 6.62 -0.19 -4.25
C LYS A 73 5.30 -0.81 -3.83
N ILE A 74 4.93 -1.90 -4.51
CA ILE A 74 3.87 -2.80 -4.08
C ILE A 74 4.43 -4.20 -3.81
N ILE A 75 3.92 -4.84 -2.76
CA ILE A 75 4.13 -6.26 -2.45
C ILE A 75 2.79 -6.96 -2.60
N LEU A 76 2.74 -7.99 -3.45
CA LEU A 76 1.57 -8.82 -3.66
C LEU A 76 1.74 -10.15 -2.92
N VAL A 77 0.85 -10.45 -1.99
CA VAL A 77 0.85 -11.73 -1.26
C VAL A 77 -0.13 -12.68 -1.93
N ILE A 78 0.36 -13.40 -2.94
CA ILE A 78 -0.47 -14.28 -3.78
C ILE A 78 -0.52 -15.67 -3.15
N LEU A 79 -1.62 -15.96 -2.46
CA LEU A 79 -1.96 -17.29 -1.95
C LEU A 79 -3.23 -17.82 -2.64
N LYS A 80 -3.67 -19.03 -2.31
CA LYS A 80 -4.74 -19.75 -3.03
C LYS A 80 -6.03 -18.92 -3.22
N GLU A 81 -6.41 -18.15 -2.21
CA GLU A 81 -7.63 -17.35 -2.23
C GLU A 81 -7.45 -15.97 -2.88
N PHE A 82 -6.21 -15.55 -3.18
CA PHE A 82 -5.92 -14.22 -3.72
C PHE A 82 -6.57 -13.98 -5.08
N VAL A 83 -6.49 -14.97 -5.98
CA VAL A 83 -7.02 -14.87 -7.35
C VAL A 83 -8.55 -14.84 -7.37
N ASN A 84 -9.20 -15.44 -6.37
CA ASN A 84 -10.67 -15.53 -6.28
C ASN A 84 -11.28 -14.43 -5.40
N ASN A 85 -10.44 -13.54 -4.83
CA ASN A 85 -10.91 -12.45 -3.99
C ASN A 85 -10.91 -11.16 -4.78
N ASP A 86 -12.10 -10.72 -5.19
CA ASP A 86 -12.29 -9.51 -6.00
C ASP A 86 -11.60 -8.28 -5.41
N TRP A 87 -11.58 -8.17 -4.08
CA TRP A 87 -10.99 -7.03 -3.41
C TRP A 87 -9.46 -7.05 -3.44
N ALA A 88 -8.84 -8.20 -3.11
CA ALA A 88 -7.38 -8.34 -3.18
C ALA A 88 -6.86 -8.18 -4.61
N TYR A 89 -7.60 -8.70 -5.59
CA TYR A 89 -7.32 -8.51 -7.01
C TYR A 89 -7.41 -7.03 -7.43
N TYR A 90 -8.44 -6.32 -6.94
CA TYR A 90 -8.60 -4.89 -7.20
C TYR A 90 -7.46 -4.06 -6.61
N GLU A 91 -7.09 -4.29 -5.34
CA GLU A 91 -5.94 -3.63 -4.70
C GLU A 91 -4.64 -3.84 -5.49
N ALA A 92 -4.41 -5.06 -5.98
CA ALA A 92 -3.25 -5.39 -6.81
C ALA A 92 -3.26 -4.62 -8.13
N THR A 93 -4.41 -4.58 -8.80
CA THR A 93 -4.54 -3.92 -10.11
C THR A 93 -4.23 -2.43 -10.00
N VAL A 94 -4.90 -1.73 -9.07
CA VAL A 94 -4.69 -0.28 -8.83
C VAL A 94 -3.23 0.00 -8.45
N GLY A 95 -2.63 -0.83 -7.60
CA GLY A 95 -1.25 -0.63 -7.19
C GLY A 95 -0.22 -0.90 -8.29
N ILE A 96 -0.47 -1.87 -9.18
CA ILE A 96 0.37 -2.11 -10.36
C ILE A 96 0.26 -0.93 -11.32
N GLU A 97 -0.96 -0.47 -11.63
CA GLU A 97 -1.19 0.67 -12.52
C GLU A 97 -0.45 1.92 -12.03
N HIS A 98 -0.58 2.23 -10.74
CA HIS A 98 0.13 3.37 -10.14
C HIS A 98 1.66 3.24 -10.27
N LEU A 99 2.21 2.05 -10.07
CA LEU A 99 3.66 1.83 -10.17
C LEU A 99 4.16 1.98 -11.61
N LEU A 100 3.36 1.55 -12.61
CA LEU A 100 3.71 1.74 -14.01
C LEU A 100 3.74 3.23 -14.39
N GLU A 101 2.81 4.04 -13.87
CA GLU A 101 2.82 5.50 -14.03
C GLU A 101 4.02 6.20 -13.35
N LEU A 102 4.68 5.56 -12.38
CA LEU A 102 5.90 6.08 -11.77
C LEU A 102 7.15 5.87 -12.65
N GLN A 103 7.10 4.94 -13.61
CA GLN A 103 8.23 4.60 -14.48
C GLN A 103 8.16 5.25 -15.86
N ALA A 104 7.03 5.87 -16.21
CA ALA A 104 6.78 6.58 -17.46
C ALA A 104 7.15 8.07 -17.36
#